data_AF-A0A5P0YP38-F1
#
_entry.id   AF-A0A5P0YP38-F1
#
_cell.length_a   1.000
_cell.length_b   1.000
_cell.length_c   1.000
_cell.angle_alpha   90.00
_cell.angle_beta   90.00
_cell.angle_gamma   90.00
#
_symmetry.space_group_name_H-M   'P 1'
#
loop_
_entity.id
_entity.type
_entity.pdbx_description
1 polymer ?
#
loop_
_entity_poly.entity_id
_entity_poly.type
_entity_poly.pdbx_seq_one_letter_code
_entity_poly.pdbx_strand_id
1 'polypeptide(L)'
;MTFEEIAAHVGRSTRYVAENTRWGRHPEWPQSIGKRGRRQEFHPGDVNAFIATHHTREIPPIQDDRLYTAREVADLAGFAPDTLWSYVTREQWPPADANGQWWGSTVRRALASRRSYRRTRS
;
A
#
# COMPACT_ATOMS: atom_id res chain seq x y z
N MET A 1 5.95 20.71 3.86
CA MET A 1 6.56 19.45 3.37
C MET A 1 6.95 19.60 1.91
N THR A 2 8.07 19.01 1.50
CA THR A 2 8.58 18.98 0.12
C THR A 2 8.33 17.60 -0.50
N PHE A 3 8.43 17.48 -1.83
CA PHE A 3 8.29 16.18 -2.50
C PHE A 3 9.20 15.08 -1.95
N GLU A 4 10.39 15.42 -1.44
CA GLU A 4 11.29 14.44 -0.81
C GLU A 4 10.73 13.90 0.51
N GLU A 5 10.21 14.78 1.37
CA GLU A 5 9.60 14.38 2.64
C GLU A 5 8.34 13.56 2.41
N ILE A 6 7.55 13.92 1.39
CA ILE A 6 6.35 13.18 1.00
C ILE A 6 6.76 11.79 0.48
N ALA A 7 7.75 11.72 -0.40
CA ALA A 7 8.26 10.47 -0.95
C ALA A 7 8.80 9.53 0.14
N ALA A 8 9.54 10.06 1.12
CA ALA A 8 9.96 9.32 2.29
C ALA A 8 8.77 8.81 3.12
N HIS A 9 7.76 9.65 3.33
CA HIS A 9 6.56 9.30 4.07
C HIS A 9 5.77 8.15 3.43
N VAL A 10 5.65 8.15 2.10
CA VAL A 10 4.86 7.15 1.36
C VAL A 10 5.69 5.97 0.84
N GLY A 11 6.99 5.92 1.15
CA GLY A 11 7.90 4.86 0.72
C GLY A 11 8.10 4.79 -0.81
N ARG A 12 8.13 5.94 -1.48
CA ARG A 12 8.31 6.05 -2.95
C ARG A 12 9.52 6.93 -3.28
N SER A 13 9.92 6.97 -4.55
CA SER A 13 10.99 7.88 -4.99
C SER A 13 10.44 9.30 -5.19
N THR A 14 11.28 10.31 -4.94
CA THR A 14 10.91 11.73 -5.15
C THR A 14 10.42 12.00 -6.56
N ARG A 15 11.09 11.42 -7.57
CA ARG A 15 10.69 11.54 -8.97
C ARG A 15 9.29 10.95 -9.22
N TYR A 16 8.99 9.80 -8.63
CA TYR A 16 7.68 9.18 -8.74
C TYR A 16 6.59 10.07 -8.13
N VAL A 17 6.80 10.63 -6.94
CA VAL A 17 5.82 11.52 -6.33
C VAL A 17 5.69 12.83 -7.10
N ALA A 18 6.76 13.40 -7.62
CA ALA A 18 6.71 14.69 -8.32
C ALA A 18 6.11 14.59 -9.74
N GLU A 19 6.40 13.53 -10.50
CA GLU A 19 6.07 13.46 -11.93
C GLU A 19 4.86 12.58 -12.26
N ASN A 20 4.38 11.76 -11.31
CA ASN A 20 3.27 10.86 -11.57
C ASN A 20 1.91 11.59 -11.56
N THR A 21 1.05 11.25 -12.51
CA THR A 21 -0.32 11.79 -12.66
C THR A 21 -1.24 11.45 -11.49
N ARG A 22 -0.89 10.45 -10.67
CA ARG A 22 -1.57 10.13 -9.40
C ARG A 22 -1.08 10.97 -8.22
N TRP A 23 0.03 11.72 -8.37
CA TRP A 23 0.67 12.48 -7.30
C TRP A 23 0.85 13.95 -7.69
N GLY A 24 2.07 14.45 -7.83
CA GLY A 24 2.38 15.86 -8.08
C GLY A 24 1.86 16.41 -9.40
N ARG A 25 1.37 15.56 -10.32
CA ARG A 25 0.64 15.97 -11.53
C ARG A 25 -0.86 15.69 -11.47
N HIS A 26 -1.38 15.27 -10.33
CA HIS A 26 -2.82 15.08 -10.13
C HIS A 26 -3.51 16.44 -10.14
N PRO A 27 -4.69 16.58 -10.79
CA PRO A 27 -5.39 17.86 -10.84
C PRO A 27 -5.79 18.39 -9.46
N GLU A 28 -6.05 17.49 -8.51
CA GLU A 28 -6.38 17.82 -7.11
C GLU A 28 -5.15 17.83 -6.19
N TRP A 29 -3.93 17.78 -6.72
CA TRP A 29 -2.73 17.87 -5.90
C TRP A 29 -2.68 19.22 -5.16
N PRO A 30 -2.29 19.26 -3.87
CA PRO A 30 -2.24 20.50 -3.11
C PRO A 30 -1.39 21.58 -3.78
N GLN A 31 -1.85 22.82 -3.73
CA GLN A 31 -1.08 23.95 -4.21
C GLN A 31 0.14 24.17 -3.31
N SER A 32 1.27 24.55 -3.91
CA SER A 32 2.45 24.89 -3.13
C SER A 32 2.20 26.18 -2.32
N ILE A 33 2.50 26.15 -1.03
CA ILE A 33 2.46 27.31 -0.14
C ILE A 33 3.70 28.22 -0.30
N GLY A 34 4.70 27.76 -1.03
CA GLY A 34 5.90 28.53 -1.31
C GLY A 34 7.07 27.66 -1.71
N LYS A 35 8.28 28.15 -1.41
CA LYS A 35 9.53 27.43 -1.65
C LYS A 35 10.36 27.34 -0.39
N ARG A 36 10.86 26.14 -0.11
CA ARG A 36 11.90 25.90 0.89
C ARG A 36 13.22 25.70 0.15
N GLY A 37 14.00 26.78 0.03
CA GLY A 37 15.15 26.83 -0.87
C GLY A 37 14.73 26.66 -2.33
N ARG A 38 15.25 25.62 -3.01
CA ARG A 38 14.89 25.31 -4.41
C ARG A 38 13.66 24.41 -4.55
N ARG A 39 13.09 23.91 -3.45
CA ARG A 39 12.02 22.91 -3.45
C ARG A 39 10.66 23.56 -3.23
N GLN A 40 9.64 23.08 -3.94
CA GLN A 40 8.26 23.45 -3.64
C GLN A 40 7.89 22.92 -2.26
N GLU A 41 7.22 23.77 -1.49
CA GLU A 41 6.72 23.46 -0.18
C GLU A 41 5.19 23.42 -0.20
N PHE A 42 4.63 22.40 0.44
CA PHE A 42 3.21 22.13 0.55
C PHE A 42 2.80 22.10 2.02
N HIS A 43 1.56 22.48 2.31
CA HIS A 43 1.03 22.36 3.65
C HIS A 43 0.91 20.87 4.04
N PRO A 44 1.45 20.42 5.19
CA PRO A 44 1.41 19.01 5.59
C PRO A 44 -0.02 18.46 5.67
N GLY A 45 -0.97 19.27 6.17
CA GLY A 45 -2.38 18.86 6.31
C GLY A 45 -3.02 18.52 4.97
N ASP A 46 -2.77 19.33 3.95
CA ASP A 46 -3.40 19.20 2.63
C ASP A 46 -2.83 17.99 1.89
N VAL A 47 -1.52 17.74 2.04
CA VAL A 47 -0.87 16.54 1.51
C VAL A 47 -1.42 15.29 2.20
N ASN A 48 -1.57 15.30 3.53
CA ASN A 48 -2.13 14.17 4.26
C ASN A 48 -3.59 13.92 3.88
N ALA A 49 -4.39 14.97 3.70
CA ALA A 49 -5.76 14.85 3.20
C ALA A 49 -5.80 14.27 1.78
N PHE A 50 -4.94 14.75 0.88
CA PHE A 50 -4.81 14.20 -0.46
C PHE A 50 -4.42 12.71 -0.44
N ILE A 51 -3.46 12.33 0.40
CA ILE A 51 -3.07 10.92 0.58
C ILE A 51 -4.25 10.11 1.13
N ALA A 52 -4.96 10.62 2.15
CA ALA A 52 -6.15 10.01 2.72
C ALA A 52 -7.20 9.73 1.63
N THR A 53 -7.51 10.71 0.79
CA THR A 53 -8.56 10.62 -0.22
C THR A 53 -8.15 9.78 -1.44
N HIS A 54 -6.93 9.95 -1.96
CA HIS A 54 -6.55 9.40 -3.27
C HIS A 54 -5.63 8.18 -3.22
N HIS A 55 -4.91 7.98 -2.10
CA HIS A 55 -3.89 6.93 -1.98
C HIS A 55 -4.13 5.97 -0.83
N THR A 56 -5.04 6.31 0.07
CA THR A 56 -5.51 5.39 1.10
C THR A 56 -6.62 4.57 0.48
N ARG A 57 -6.22 3.51 -0.24
CA ARG A 57 -7.04 2.30 -0.21
C ARG A 57 -7.07 1.92 1.27
N GLU A 58 -8.13 2.30 1.98
CA GLU A 58 -8.48 1.59 3.20
C GLU A 58 -8.52 0.12 2.80
N ILE A 59 -7.51 -0.63 3.26
CA ILE A 59 -7.59 -2.09 3.29
C ILE A 59 -8.78 -2.32 4.20
N PRO A 60 -9.94 -2.78 3.68
CA PRO A 60 -11.09 -3.03 4.54
C PRO A 60 -10.60 -3.94 5.66
N PRO A 61 -10.98 -3.71 6.93
CA PRO A 61 -10.59 -4.60 8.00
C PRO A 61 -10.92 -6.04 7.58
N ILE A 62 -9.89 -6.89 7.59
CA ILE A 62 -10.04 -8.28 7.15
C ILE A 62 -11.07 -8.93 8.07
N GLN A 63 -12.20 -9.34 7.51
CA GLN A 63 -13.27 -10.01 8.24
C GLN A 63 -12.91 -11.49 8.37
N ASP A 64 -12.75 -11.98 9.60
CA ASP A 64 -12.17 -13.32 9.84
C ASP A 64 -13.01 -14.46 9.29
N ASP A 65 -14.33 -14.26 9.29
CA ASP A 65 -15.40 -15.16 8.88
C ASP A 65 -15.85 -14.94 7.44
N ARG A 66 -15.08 -14.20 6.64
CA ARG A 66 -15.31 -14.02 5.21
C ARG A 66 -14.28 -14.78 4.39
N LEU A 67 -14.73 -15.42 3.32
CA LEU A 67 -13.85 -15.96 2.28
C LEU A 67 -13.40 -14.86 1.31
N TYR A 68 -12.11 -14.81 1.05
CA TYR A 68 -11.44 -13.90 0.13
C TYR A 68 -10.92 -14.66 -1.08
N THR A 69 -11.18 -14.13 -2.26
CA THR A 69 -10.66 -14.63 -3.53
C THR A 69 -9.16 -14.38 -3.66
N ALA A 70 -8.49 -15.12 -4.54
CA ALA A 70 -7.08 -14.88 -4.86
C ALA A 70 -6.77 -13.43 -5.24
N ARG A 71 -7.68 -12.76 -5.96
CA ARG A 71 -7.53 -11.36 -6.33
C ARG A 71 -7.59 -10.44 -5.11
N GLU A 72 -8.57 -10.62 -4.24
CA GLU A 72 -8.70 -9.81 -3.02
C GLU A 72 -7.52 -10.03 -2.08
N VAL A 73 -7.07 -11.28 -1.89
CA VAL A 73 -5.90 -11.59 -1.07
C VAL A 73 -4.64 -10.92 -1.63
N ALA A 74 -4.43 -10.97 -2.94
CA ALA A 74 -3.28 -10.34 -3.58
C ALA A 74 -3.32 -8.80 -3.46
N ASP A 75 -4.50 -8.20 -3.62
CA ASP A 75 -4.73 -6.77 -3.37
C ASP A 75 -4.40 -6.40 -1.91
N LEU A 76 -4.86 -7.18 -0.92
CA LEU A 76 -4.59 -6.97 0.51
C LEU A 76 -3.09 -7.13 0.84
N ALA A 77 -2.40 -8.04 0.15
CA ALA A 77 -1.02 -8.38 0.40
C ALA A 77 0.00 -7.55 -0.42
N GLY A 78 -0.48 -6.76 -1.39
CA GLY A 78 0.32 -5.84 -2.19
C GLY A 78 1.15 -6.50 -3.30
N PHE A 79 0.69 -7.60 -3.88
CA PHE A 79 1.33 -8.27 -5.02
C PHE A 79 0.31 -8.71 -6.09
N ALA A 80 0.77 -9.21 -7.24
CA ALA A 80 -0.12 -9.65 -8.32
C ALA A 80 -0.81 -10.99 -8.00
N PRO A 81 -2.04 -11.24 -8.47
CA PRO A 81 -2.76 -12.50 -8.21
C PRO A 81 -1.99 -13.76 -8.59
N ASP A 82 -1.25 -13.76 -9.70
CA ASP A 82 -0.43 -14.90 -10.12
C ASP A 82 0.75 -15.18 -9.18
N THR A 83 1.22 -14.12 -8.51
CA THR A 83 2.25 -14.23 -7.46
C THR A 83 1.70 -14.94 -6.23
N LEU A 84 0.40 -14.81 -5.93
CA LEU A 84 -0.24 -15.54 -4.84
C LEU A 84 -0.11 -17.05 -5.05
N TRP A 85 -0.52 -17.53 -6.22
CA TRP A 85 -0.45 -18.94 -6.57
C TRP A 85 0.98 -19.45 -6.55
N SER A 86 1.92 -18.66 -7.08
CA SER A 86 3.35 -18.98 -7.00
C SER A 86 3.85 -19.14 -5.56
N TYR A 87 3.36 -18.35 -4.62
CA TYR A 87 3.70 -18.50 -3.20
C TYR A 87 3.03 -19.71 -2.56
N VAL A 88 1.80 -20.04 -2.94
CA VAL A 88 1.11 -21.25 -2.46
C VAL A 88 1.89 -22.49 -2.89
N THR A 89 2.30 -22.58 -4.17
CA THR A 89 3.07 -23.73 -4.68
C THR A 89 4.45 -23.84 -4.04
N ARG A 90 5.03 -22.72 -3.59
CA ARG A 90 6.33 -22.67 -2.89
C ARG A 90 6.22 -22.79 -1.37
N GLU A 91 5.02 -23.09 -0.85
CA GLU A 91 4.73 -23.19 0.59
C GLU A 91 5.04 -21.90 1.38
N GLN A 92 5.12 -20.76 0.68
CA GLN A 92 5.34 -19.43 1.27
C GLN A 92 4.03 -18.71 1.58
N TRP A 93 2.90 -19.31 1.20
CA TRP A 93 1.55 -18.86 1.52
C TRP A 93 0.70 -20.08 1.87
N PRO A 94 -0.21 -20.00 2.87
CA PRO A 94 -1.07 -21.13 3.22
C PRO A 94 -1.94 -21.60 2.04
N PRO A 95 -2.26 -22.90 1.95
CA PRO A 95 -3.22 -23.37 0.95
C PRO A 95 -4.60 -22.72 1.14
N ALA A 96 -5.41 -22.73 0.09
CA ALA A 96 -6.77 -22.21 0.14
C ALA A 96 -7.64 -23.04 1.11
N ASP A 97 -8.48 -22.36 1.88
CA ASP A 97 -9.40 -22.98 2.83
C ASP A 97 -10.62 -23.60 2.14
N ALA A 98 -11.11 -23.01 1.04
CA ALA A 98 -12.22 -23.54 0.25
C ALA A 98 -12.17 -23.05 -1.20
N ASN A 99 -12.27 -23.96 -2.19
CA ASN A 99 -12.40 -23.64 -3.63
C ASN A 99 -11.45 -22.53 -4.15
N GLY A 100 -10.20 -22.49 -3.68
CA GLY A 100 -9.24 -21.44 -4.08
C GLY A 100 -9.45 -20.08 -3.39
N GLN A 101 -10.17 -20.06 -2.27
CA GLN A 101 -10.42 -18.90 -1.42
C GLN A 101 -9.86 -19.13 -0.01
N TRP A 102 -9.57 -18.05 0.71
CA TRP A 102 -9.03 -18.07 2.08
C TRP A 102 -9.97 -17.37 3.05
N TRP A 103 -10.12 -17.91 4.26
CA TRP A 103 -10.76 -17.16 5.34
C TRP A 103 -9.94 -15.93 5.68
N GLY A 104 -10.60 -14.84 6.06
CA GLY A 104 -9.90 -13.63 6.49
C GLY A 104 -8.96 -13.89 7.66
N SER A 105 -9.28 -14.82 8.54
CA SER A 105 -8.39 -15.26 9.62
C SER A 105 -7.08 -15.86 9.09
N THR A 106 -7.13 -16.70 8.05
CA THR A 106 -5.96 -17.26 7.36
C THR A 106 -5.12 -16.16 6.70
N VAL A 107 -5.77 -15.23 5.99
CA VAL A 107 -5.11 -14.09 5.34
C VAL A 107 -4.43 -13.19 6.36
N ARG A 108 -5.13 -12.85 7.46
CA ARG A 108 -4.60 -12.01 8.54
C ARG A 108 -3.36 -12.65 9.17
N ARG A 109 -3.42 -13.94 9.47
CA ARG A 109 -2.28 -14.69 10.03
C ARG A 109 -1.08 -14.72 9.08
N ALA A 110 -1.32 -14.97 7.80
CA ALA A 110 -0.27 -14.98 6.77
C ALA A 110 0.41 -13.60 6.63
N LEU A 111 -0.38 -12.53 6.62
CA LEU A 111 0.12 -11.15 6.55
C LEU A 111 0.90 -10.75 7.81
N ALA A 112 0.42 -11.16 8.99
CA ALA A 112 1.11 -10.89 10.26
C ALA A 112 2.50 -11.56 10.31
N SER A 113 2.59 -12.84 9.91
CA SER A 113 3.87 -13.57 9.82
C SER A 113 4.87 -12.87 8.90
N ARG A 114 4.41 -12.43 7.72
CA ARG A 114 5.24 -11.67 6.75
C ARG A 114 5.72 -10.33 7.30
N ARG A 115 4.87 -9.59 8.02
CA ARG A 115 5.27 -8.31 8.64
C ARG A 115 6.33 -8.53 9.73
N SER A 116 6.21 -9.60 10.52
CA SER A 116 7.21 -9.95 11.54
C SER A 116 8.58 -10.29 10.93
N TYR A 117 8.62 -11.08 9.86
CA TYR A 117 9.89 -11.40 9.18
C TYR A 117 10.61 -10.15 8.65
N ARG A 118 9.86 -9.14 8.19
CA ARG A 118 10.42 -7.87 7.71
C ARG A 118 11.01 -7.02 8.84
N ARG A 119 10.51 -7.17 10.06
CA ARG A 119 10.91 -6.38 11.24
C ARG A 119 12.17 -6.91 11.93
N THR A 120 12.43 -8.21 11.82
CA THR A 120 13.62 -8.87 12.41
C THR A 120 14.88 -8.72 11.55
N ARG A 121 14.75 -8.20 10.32
CA ARG A 121 15.87 -8.05 9.36
C ARG A 121 16.33 -6.59 9.19
N SER A 122 16.05 -5.73 10.17
CA SER A 122 16.48 -4.31 10.22
C SER A 122 17.54 -4.11 11.28
#